data_AF-C5D4X1-F1
#
_entry.id   AF-C5D4X1-F1
#
_cell.length_a   1.000
_cell.length_b   1.000
_cell.length_c   1.000
_cell.angle_alpha   90.00
_cell.angle_beta   90.00
_cell.angle_gamma   90.00
#
_symmetry.space_group_name_H-M   'P 1'
#
loop_
_entity.id
_entity.type
_entity.pdbx_description
1 polymer ?
#
loop_
_entity_poly.entity_id
_entity_poly.type
_entity_poly.pdbx_seq_one_letter_code
_entity_poly.pdbx_strand_id
1 'polypeptide(L)' 'MTKIEAFILGMIQGLTEFLPISSTGHLYLGRHLFGLDEAGLFLDTMLHIGTLLDAFVIGTVSSALFGYIAVRWMINY' A
#
# COMPACT_ATOMS: atom_id res chain seq x y z
N MET A 1 -12.78 -14.99 6.45
CA MET A 1 -12.33 -14.27 5.25
C MET A 1 -11.98 -15.26 4.15
N THR A 2 -12.61 -15.13 2.99
CA THR A 2 -12.29 -15.89 1.78
C THR A 2 -11.07 -15.28 1.07
N LYS A 3 -10.42 -16.05 0.17
CA LYS A 3 -9.30 -15.54 -0.63
C LYS A 3 -9.69 -14.32 -1.49
N ILE A 4 -10.93 -14.30 -1.96
CA ILE A 4 -11.47 -13.21 -2.79
C ILE A 4 -11.68 -11.95 -1.93
N GLU A 5 -12.27 -12.06 -0.74
CA GLU A 5 -12.39 -10.94 0.20
C GLU A 5 -11.02 -10.35 0.56
N ALA A 6 -10.05 -11.22 0.86
CA ALA A 6 -8.68 -10.80 1.17
C ALA A 6 -8.04 -10.03 0.01
N PHE A 7 -8.22 -10.53 -1.22
CA PHE A 7 -7.73 -9.88 -2.42
C PHE A 7 -8.39 -8.52 -2.66
N ILE A 8 -9.72 -8.43 -2.51
CA ILE A 8 -10.46 -7.17 -2.68
C ILE A 8 -10.05 -6.15 -1.64
N LEU A 9 -9.99 -6.51 -0.35
CA LEU A 9 -9.56 -5.61 0.72
C LEU A 9 -8.10 -5.18 0.55
N GLY A 10 -7.24 -6.09 0.08
CA GLY A 10 -5.86 -5.77 -0.28
C GLY A 10 -5.77 -4.75 -1.42
N MET A 11 -6.59 -4.89 -2.47
CA MET A 11 -6.65 -3.89 -3.54
C MET A 11 -7.17 -2.55 -3.02
N ILE A 12 -8.20 -2.54 -2.17
CA ILE A 12 -8.73 -1.31 -1.57
C ILE A 12 -7.61 -0.61 -0.78
N GLN A 13 -6.92 -1.30 0.12
CA GLN A 13 -5.81 -0.72 0.88
C GLN A 13 -4.72 -0.20 -0.07
N GLY A 14 -4.23 -1.04 -0.99
CA GLY A 14 -3.13 -0.68 -1.88
C GLY A 14 -3.43 0.52 -2.77
N LEU A 15 -4.67 0.65 -3.25
CA LEU A 15 -5.08 1.81 -4.02
C LEU A 15 -5.29 3.03 -3.13
N THR A 16 -6.00 2.89 -2.02
CA THR A 16 -6.43 4.05 -1.21
C THR A 16 -5.34 4.60 -0.29
N GLU A 17 -4.30 3.83 0.04
CA GLU A 17 -3.23 4.28 0.95
C GLU A 17 -2.40 5.43 0.36
N PHE A 18 -2.19 5.42 -0.96
CA PHE A 18 -1.41 6.45 -1.64
C PHE A 18 -2.25 7.62 -2.12
N LEU A 19 -3.59 7.51 -2.04
CA LEU A 19 -4.49 8.61 -2.31
C LEU A 19 -4.91 9.30 -1.00
N PRO A 20 -5.01 10.64 -0.96
CA PRO A 20 -5.41 11.38 0.24
C PRO A 20 -6.94 11.32 0.46
N ILE A 21 -7.51 10.11 0.53
CA ILE A 21 -8.95 9.83 0.60
C ILE A 21 -9.35 8.94 1.79
N SER A 22 -8.44 8.70 2.74
CA SER A 22 -8.60 7.81 3.90
C SER A 22 -8.77 6.33 3.52
N SER A 23 -7.70 5.56 3.61
CA SER A 23 -7.71 4.10 3.41
C SER A 23 -8.53 3.37 4.48
N THR A 24 -8.41 3.79 5.74
CA THR A 24 -9.14 3.19 6.87
C THR A 24 -10.66 3.24 6.74
N GLY A 25 -11.22 4.33 6.20
CA GLY A 25 -12.66 4.46 5.98
C GLY A 25 -13.17 3.49 4.89
N HIS A 26 -12.42 3.34 3.80
CA HIS A 26 -12.75 2.41 2.73
C HIS A 26 -12.60 0.95 3.18
N LEU A 27 -11.57 0.65 3.97
CA LEU A 27 -11.37 -0.68 4.55
C LEU A 27 -12.48 -1.04 5.54
N TYR A 28 -12.88 -0.11 6.39
CA TYR A 28 -14.01 -0.29 7.30
C TYR A 28 -15.30 -0.63 6.55
N LEU A 29 -15.62 0.14 5.50
CA LEU A 29 -16.81 -0.12 4.69
C LEU A 29 -16.74 -1.48 3.99
N GLY A 30 -15.59 -1.83 3.40
CA GLY A 30 -15.38 -3.13 2.76
C GLY A 30 -15.51 -4.30 3.74
N ARG A 31 -14.93 -4.19 4.94
CA ARG A 31 -15.06 -5.21 5.99
C ARG A 31 -16.50 -5.37 6.46
N HIS A 32 -17.21 -4.25 6.65
CA HIS A 32 -18.61 -4.28 7.05
C HIS A 32 -19.50 -4.98 6.00
N LEU A 33 -19.28 -4.69 4.72
CA LEU A 33 -19.98 -5.36 3.61
C LEU A 33 -19.72 -6.87 3.54
N PHE A 34 -18.54 -7.32 3.97
CA PHE A 34 -18.18 -8.73 4.02
C PHE A 34 -18.46 -9.41 5.38
N GLY A 35 -19.01 -8.69 6.36
CA GLY A 35 -19.26 -9.22 7.70
C GLY A 35 -17.97 -9.56 8.48
N LEU A 36 -16.87 -8.84 8.22
CA LEU A 36 -15.53 -9.06 8.81
C LEU A 36 -15.20 -8.05 9.92
N ASP A 37 -16.20 -7.56 10.65
CA ASP A 37 -16.02 -6.49 11.64
C ASP A 37 -15.07 -6.89 12.78
N GLU A 38 -15.10 -8.14 13.23
CA GLU A 38 -14.24 -8.66 14.32
C GLU A 38 -12.77 -8.79 13.92
N ALA A 39 -12.48 -8.95 12.62
CA ALA A 39 -11.11 -9.08 12.12
C ALA A 39 -10.41 -7.72 11.92
N GLY A 40 -11.13 -6.61 12.11
CA GLY A 40 -10.75 -5.28 11.65
C GLY A 40 -9.35 -4.85 12.07
N LEU A 41 -9.03 -4.85 13.36
CA LEU A 41 -7.74 -4.34 13.82
C LEU A 41 -6.55 -5.14 13.27
N PHE A 42 -6.65 -6.47 13.30
CA PHE A 42 -5.57 -7.35 12.83
C PHE A 42 -5.40 -7.24 11.31
N LEU A 43 -6.50 -7.32 10.57
CA LEU A 43 -6.49 -7.24 9.12
C LEU A 43 -5.98 -5.88 8.64
N ASP A 44 -6.49 -4.79 9.21
CA ASP A 44 -6.09 -3.43 8.85
C ASP A 44 -4.58 -3.24 9.11
N THR A 45 -4.06 -3.73 10.23
CA THR A 45 -2.62 -3.64 10.56
C THR A 45 -1.77 -4.44 9.56
N MET A 46 -2.16 -5.67 9.23
CA MET A 46 -1.42 -6.48 8.25
C MET A 46 -1.42 -5.84 6.86
N LEU A 47 -2.54 -5.24 6.45
CA LEU A 47 -2.66 -4.54 5.19
C LEU A 47 -1.79 -3.27 5.15
N HIS A 48 -1.72 -2.51 6.25
CA HIS A 48 -0.80 -1.36 6.37
C HIS A 48 0.68 -1.78 6.35
N ILE A 49 1.04 -2.92 6.95
CA ILE A 49 2.41 -3.45 6.82
C ILE A 49 2.73 -3.76 5.37
N GLY A 50 1.76 -4.30 4.61
CA GLY A 50 1.91 -4.54 3.18
C GLY A 50 2.24 -3.26 2.40
N THR A 51 1.45 -2.20 2.59
CA THR A 51 1.70 -0.92 1.90
C THR A 51 2.94 -0.19 2.41
N LEU A 52 3.32 -0.35 3.67
CA LEU A 52 4.58 0.16 4.21
C LEU A 52 5.79 -0.47 3.51
N LEU A 53 5.77 -1.79 3.33
CA LEU A 53 6.84 -2.51 2.64
C LEU A 53 6.92 -2.10 1.16
N ASP A 54 5.78 -1.96 0.49
CA ASP A 54 5.72 -1.46 -0.89
C ASP A 54 6.35 -0.06 -1.00
N ALA A 55 5.94 0.88 -0.14
CA ALA A 55 6.48 2.23 -0.11
C ALA A 55 8.00 2.26 0.13
N PHE A 56 8.51 1.41 1.04
CA PHE A 56 9.94 1.31 1.33
C PHE A 56 10.73 0.80 0.12
N VAL A 57 10.24 -0.25 -0.55
CA VAL A 57 10.88 -0.82 -1.74
C VAL A 57 10.87 0.17 -2.89
N ILE A 58 9.71 0.73 -3.24
CA ILE A 58 9.56 1.68 -4.35
C ILE A 58 10.38 2.95 -4.08
N GLY A 59 10.37 3.48 -2.86
CA GLY A 59 11.18 4.65 -2.50
C GLY A 59 12.68 4.39 -2.62
N THR A 60 13.15 3.23 -2.17
CA THR A 60 14.57 2.85 -2.27
C THR A 60 15.00 2.67 -3.72
N VAL A 61 14.22 1.96 -4.54
CA VAL A 61 14.52 1.75 -5.96
C VAL A 61 14.50 3.07 -6.73
N SER A 62 13.50 3.92 -6.47
CA SER A 62 13.36 5.21 -7.16
C SER A 62 14.51 6.16 -6.82
N SER A 63 14.91 6.21 -5.55
CA SER A 63 16.04 7.05 -5.12
C SER A 63 17.38 6.55 -5.69
N ALA A 64 17.61 5.23 -5.73
CA ALA A 64 18.80 4.65 -6.34
C ALA A 64 18.86 4.93 -7.85
N LEU A 65 17.74 4.76 -8.57
CA LEU A 65 17.64 5.03 -10.00
C LEU A 65 17.90 6.50 -10.30
N PHE A 66 17.24 7.41 -9.57
CA PHE A 66 17.43 8.84 -9.73
C PHE A 66 18.89 9.24 -9.45
N GLY A 67 19.48 8.72 -8.36
CA GLY A 67 20.88 8.96 -8.02
C GLY A 67 21.84 8.52 -9.13
N TYR A 68 21.63 7.33 -9.69
CA TYR A 68 22.42 6.84 -10.82
C TYR A 68 22.32 7.75 -12.05
N ILE A 69 21.09 8.13 -12.45
CA ILE A 69 20.84 9.01 -13.60
C ILE A 69 21.51 10.36 -13.38
N ALA A 70 21.37 10.95 -12.18
CA ALA A 70 21.96 12.23 -11.83
C ALA A 70 23.49 12.20 -11.91
N VAL A 71 24.13 11.18 -11.32
CA VAL A 71 25.60 11.02 -11.39
C VAL A 71 26.08 10.83 -12.83
N ARG A 72 25.39 9.98 -13.60
CA ARG A 72 25.71 9.79 -15.02
C ARG A 72 25.57 11.09 -15.81
N TRP A 73 24.56 11.89 -15.55
CA TRP A 73 24.39 13.19 -16.21
C TRP A 73 25.52 14.15 -15.86
N MET A 74 25.92 14.24 -14.58
CA MET A 74 27.02 15.11 -14.14
C MET A 74 28.38 14.75 -14.72
N ILE A 75 28.66 13.46 -14.98
CA ILE A 75 29.96 13.01 -15.52
C ILE A 75 30.04 13.20 -17.05
N ASN A 76 28.91 13.15 -17.76
CA ASN A 76 28.87 13.27 -19.22
C ASN A 76 28.68 14.72 -19.71
N TYR A 77 28.74 15.69 -18.80
CA TYR A 77 28.75 17.14 -19.07
C TYR A 77 30.12 17.71 -18.69
#